data_AF-A0A4W3IX12-F1
#
_entry.id   AF-A0A4W3IX12-F1
#
_cell.length_a   1.000
_cell.length_b   1.000
_cell.length_c   1.000
_cell.angle_alpha   90.00
_cell.angle_beta   90.00
_cell.angle_gamma   90.00
#
_symmetry.space_group_name_H-M   'P 1'
#
loop_
_entity.id
_entity.type
_entity.pdbx_description
1 polymer ?
#
loop_
_entity_poly.entity_id
_entity_poly.type
_entity_poly.pdbx_seq_one_letter_code
_entity_poly.pdbx_strand_id
1 'polypeptide(L)'
;LKTSFMKWKPDYDSAASEYAKAAVAFKNAKQYDQAKDAYLREAESHQNNRAFFHAAKAYEQAGMMLKSKVFSKRGASKQEMQQLGEAVLLIEKASMMFIENGTPDTAAMALDRAGKLIENVNLNKAVELYQQAASVFENEERLRQSVELLGKVSRLLVRSRRLDEAAVSLLKEKNMYKEIENYPTCFKKTIAQVLVQLHRNDYVAADKCVRESYSIPGFNGSEDAIALEQLLEGFDEQDQDQVSAICNSPLFKYMDNDYAKLALSLRVPGGGVKKSPASPQEAAGTTGKAASHAAEDDDEYSSGLC
;
A
#
# COMPACT_ATOMS: atom_id res chain seq x y z
N LEU A 1 26.35 -18.24 29.76
CA LEU A 1 27.72 -18.04 29.27
C LEU A 1 28.67 -18.04 30.46
N LYS A 2 29.35 -19.15 30.77
CA LYS A 2 30.39 -19.18 31.81
C LYS A 2 31.75 -19.23 31.11
N THR A 3 32.61 -18.25 31.37
CA THR A 3 34.03 -18.31 31.03
C THR A 3 34.74 -19.06 32.16
N SER A 4 35.63 -19.99 31.81
CA SER A 4 36.45 -20.75 32.78
C SER A 4 37.92 -20.37 32.61
N PHE A 5 38.76 -20.75 33.57
CA PHE A 5 40.20 -20.47 33.56
C PHE A 5 40.91 -20.95 32.26
N MET A 6 40.32 -21.93 31.56
CA MET A 6 40.77 -22.43 30.24
C MET A 6 39.92 -21.97 29.03
N LYS A 7 38.80 -21.25 29.21
CA LYS A 7 37.92 -20.79 28.12
C LYS A 7 37.55 -19.32 28.33
N TRP A 8 38.39 -18.45 27.78
CA TRP A 8 38.29 -17.00 27.94
C TRP A 8 37.31 -16.36 26.95
N LYS A 9 37.01 -17.02 25.82
CA LYS A 9 35.96 -16.60 24.88
C LYS A 9 34.63 -17.31 25.20
N PRO A 10 33.52 -16.57 25.39
CA PRO A 10 32.20 -17.19 25.56
C PRO A 10 31.83 -18.08 24.37
N ASP A 11 31.18 -19.22 24.65
CA ASP A 11 30.70 -20.15 23.63
C ASP A 11 29.38 -19.68 23.02
N TYR A 12 29.49 -18.76 22.08
CA TYR A 12 28.31 -18.20 21.41
C TYR A 12 27.64 -19.19 20.45
N ASP A 13 28.40 -20.11 19.88
CA ASP A 13 27.87 -21.08 18.91
C ASP A 13 26.97 -22.11 19.59
N SER A 14 27.45 -22.71 20.70
CA SER A 14 26.64 -23.63 21.50
C SER A 14 25.43 -22.91 22.11
N ALA A 15 25.61 -21.67 22.58
CA ALA A 15 24.51 -20.89 23.13
C ALA A 15 23.40 -20.63 22.09
N ALA A 16 23.78 -20.27 20.85
CA ALA A 16 22.83 -20.05 19.77
C ALA A 16 22.01 -21.31 19.48
N SER A 17 22.66 -22.48 19.40
CA SER A 17 21.97 -23.77 19.16
C SER A 17 20.95 -24.09 20.26
N GLU A 18 21.29 -23.87 21.53
CA GLU A 18 20.36 -24.11 22.64
C GLU A 18 19.19 -23.12 22.66
N TYR A 19 19.44 -21.84 22.33
CA TYR A 19 18.36 -20.86 22.18
C TYR A 19 17.42 -21.20 21.03
N ALA A 20 17.95 -21.67 19.89
CA ALA A 20 17.14 -22.10 18.75
C ALA A 20 16.20 -23.26 19.13
N LYS A 21 16.70 -24.27 19.85
CA LYS A 21 15.88 -25.38 20.36
C LYS A 21 14.78 -24.89 21.32
N ALA A 22 15.13 -23.99 22.24
CA ALA A 22 14.17 -23.40 23.17
C ALA A 22 13.09 -22.61 22.43
N ALA A 23 13.47 -21.81 21.44
CA ALA A 23 12.54 -21.01 20.64
C ALA A 23 11.53 -21.89 19.89
N VAL A 24 11.98 -23.00 19.30
CA VAL A 24 11.11 -23.99 18.65
C VAL A 24 10.16 -24.65 19.66
N ALA A 25 10.65 -25.02 20.85
CA ALA A 25 9.81 -25.59 21.89
C ALA A 25 8.69 -24.63 22.36
N PHE A 26 9.04 -23.36 22.64
CA PHE A 26 8.08 -22.32 23.01
C PHE A 26 7.07 -22.04 21.89
N LYS A 27 7.52 -21.99 20.63
CA LYS A 27 6.66 -21.83 19.46
C LYS A 27 5.63 -22.95 19.35
N ASN A 28 6.04 -24.20 19.52
CA ASN A 28 5.15 -25.36 19.50
C ASN A 28 4.14 -25.33 20.65
N ALA A 29 4.54 -24.81 21.82
CA ALA A 29 3.66 -24.57 22.96
C ALA A 29 2.77 -23.31 22.82
N LYS A 30 2.84 -22.59 21.69
CA LYS A 30 2.14 -21.31 21.43
C LYS A 30 2.51 -20.19 22.41
N GLN A 31 3.66 -20.30 23.08
CA GLN A 31 4.21 -19.28 23.96
C GLN A 31 5.04 -18.29 23.14
N TYR A 32 4.37 -17.48 22.32
CA TYR A 32 5.02 -16.62 21.32
C TYR A 32 5.99 -15.57 21.91
N ASP A 33 5.71 -15.04 23.10
CA ASP A 33 6.61 -14.07 23.75
C ASP A 33 7.93 -14.73 24.16
N GLN A 34 7.87 -15.92 24.77
CA GLN A 34 9.07 -16.67 25.14
C GLN A 34 9.83 -17.17 23.91
N ALA A 35 9.12 -17.57 22.85
CA ALA A 35 9.73 -17.92 21.58
C ALA A 35 10.47 -16.73 20.96
N LYS A 36 9.86 -15.53 20.97
CA LYS A 36 10.49 -14.29 20.50
C LYS A 36 11.78 -14.01 21.26
N ASP A 37 11.73 -14.02 22.60
CA ASP A 37 12.89 -13.71 23.43
C ASP A 37 14.01 -14.74 23.24
N ALA A 38 13.67 -16.01 23.04
CA ALA A 38 14.65 -17.04 22.71
C ALA A 38 15.31 -16.79 21.34
N TYR A 39 14.55 -16.45 20.31
CA TYR A 39 15.08 -16.07 18.99
C TYR A 39 15.96 -14.81 19.05
N LEU A 40 15.63 -13.82 19.88
CA LEU A 40 16.47 -12.63 20.05
C LEU A 40 17.83 -12.99 20.67
N ARG A 41 17.85 -13.87 21.68
CA ARG A 41 19.10 -14.35 22.29
C ARG A 41 19.93 -15.22 21.34
N GLU A 42 19.27 -16.03 20.50
CA GLU A 42 19.91 -16.76 19.41
C GLU A 42 20.58 -15.77 18.43
N ALA A 43 19.84 -14.73 18.01
CA ALA A 43 20.34 -13.73 17.07
C ALA A 43 21.56 -12.96 17.62
N GLU A 44 21.51 -12.54 18.88
CA GLU A 44 22.63 -11.89 19.57
C GLU A 44 23.85 -12.82 19.68
N SER A 45 23.62 -14.11 19.94
CA SER A 45 24.70 -15.11 20.01
C SER A 45 25.37 -15.28 18.65
N HIS A 46 24.60 -15.42 17.56
CA HIS A 46 25.15 -15.47 16.21
C HIS A 46 25.86 -14.18 15.79
N GLN A 47 25.33 -13.01 16.16
CA GLN A 47 25.97 -11.72 15.89
C GLN A 47 27.33 -11.60 16.59
N ASN A 48 27.41 -11.99 17.85
CA ASN A 48 28.67 -12.03 18.61
C ASN A 48 29.69 -13.03 18.03
N ASN A 49 29.21 -14.07 17.34
CA ASN A 49 30.05 -15.03 16.62
C ASN A 49 30.34 -14.61 15.16
N ARG A 50 29.92 -13.40 14.73
CA ARG A 50 30.03 -12.91 13.33
C ARG A 50 29.32 -13.79 12.29
N ALA A 51 28.33 -14.57 12.70
CA ALA A 51 27.50 -15.38 11.83
C ALA A 51 26.25 -14.59 11.38
N PHE A 52 26.46 -13.54 10.58
CA PHE A 52 25.42 -12.55 10.22
C PHE A 52 24.18 -13.15 9.55
N PHE A 53 24.36 -14.11 8.63
CA PHE A 53 23.23 -14.78 8.00
C PHE A 53 22.29 -15.47 9.00
N HIS A 54 22.86 -16.20 9.96
CA HIS A 54 22.10 -16.92 10.98
C HIS A 54 21.47 -15.96 11.99
N ALA A 55 22.19 -14.88 12.36
CA ALA A 55 21.64 -13.81 13.18
C ALA A 55 20.41 -13.16 12.52
N ALA A 56 20.51 -12.84 11.23
CA ALA A 56 19.41 -12.27 10.45
C ALA A 56 18.20 -13.21 10.40
N LYS A 57 18.42 -14.52 10.19
CA LYS A 57 17.35 -15.52 10.21
C LYS A 57 16.65 -15.61 11.58
N ALA A 58 17.41 -15.54 12.67
CA ALA A 58 16.85 -15.53 14.01
C ALA A 58 16.02 -14.25 14.27
N TYR A 59 16.46 -13.08 13.81
CA TYR A 59 15.66 -11.84 13.86
C TYR A 59 14.37 -11.94 13.01
N GLU A 60 14.42 -12.53 11.81
CA GLU A 60 13.21 -12.79 11.02
C GLU A 60 12.23 -13.70 11.78
N GLN A 61 12.72 -14.76 12.44
CA GLN A 61 11.88 -15.64 13.24
C GLN A 61 11.26 -14.93 14.45
N ALA A 62 12.02 -14.08 15.14
CA ALA A 62 11.48 -13.25 16.23
C ALA A 62 10.35 -12.33 15.74
N GLY A 63 10.52 -11.67 14.60
CA GLY A 63 9.46 -10.87 13.96
C GLY A 63 8.23 -11.72 13.57
N MET A 64 8.43 -12.95 13.10
CA MET A 64 7.34 -13.88 12.80
C MET A 64 6.58 -14.35 14.05
N MET A 65 7.22 -14.41 15.22
CA MET A 65 6.53 -14.73 16.48
C MET A 65 5.58 -13.62 16.90
N LEU A 66 5.99 -12.35 16.75
CA LEU A 66 5.12 -11.19 16.96
C LEU A 66 3.91 -11.23 16.03
N LYS A 67 4.13 -11.49 14.73
CA LYS A 67 3.04 -11.71 13.78
C LYS A 67 2.10 -12.82 14.25
N SER A 68 2.64 -13.99 14.58
CA SER A 68 1.83 -15.15 14.99
C SER A 68 1.01 -14.86 16.24
N LYS A 69 1.57 -14.13 17.22
CA LYS A 69 0.86 -13.67 18.42
C LYS A 69 -0.35 -12.80 18.07
N VAL A 70 -0.14 -11.80 17.21
CA VAL A 70 -1.21 -10.86 16.81
C VAL A 70 -2.33 -11.59 16.08
N PHE A 71 -2.00 -12.46 15.12
CA PHE A 71 -3.00 -13.19 14.33
C PHE A 71 -3.59 -14.42 15.03
N SER A 72 -2.99 -14.93 16.10
CA SER A 72 -3.54 -16.03 16.89
C SER A 72 -4.80 -15.62 17.67
N LYS A 73 -5.05 -14.32 17.85
CA LYS A 73 -6.25 -13.79 18.51
C LYS A 73 -7.24 -13.33 17.46
N ARG A 74 -8.49 -13.81 17.53
CA ARG A 74 -9.59 -13.26 16.72
C ARG A 74 -9.88 -11.83 17.19
N GLY A 75 -9.83 -10.87 16.27
CA GLY A 75 -10.12 -9.46 16.56
C GLY A 75 -8.98 -8.75 17.30
N ALA A 76 -7.76 -8.79 16.75
CA ALA A 76 -6.60 -8.10 17.31
C ALA A 76 -6.92 -6.61 17.57
N SER A 77 -6.63 -6.15 18.78
CA SER A 77 -6.81 -4.75 19.17
C SER A 77 -5.82 -3.85 18.42
N LYS A 78 -6.11 -2.54 18.35
CA LYS A 78 -5.21 -1.55 17.75
C LYS A 78 -3.81 -1.55 18.39
N GLN A 79 -3.73 -1.81 19.69
CA GLN A 79 -2.46 -1.92 20.42
C GLN A 79 -1.66 -3.17 20.01
N GLU A 80 -2.32 -4.28 19.75
CA GLU A 80 -1.65 -5.50 19.28
C GLU A 80 -1.19 -5.35 17.83
N MET A 81 -1.96 -4.65 16.98
CA MET A 81 -1.51 -4.30 15.63
C MET A 81 -0.26 -3.42 15.65
N GLN A 82 -0.06 -2.61 16.70
CA GLN A 82 1.17 -1.82 16.87
C GLN A 82 2.40 -2.69 17.15
N GLN A 83 2.23 -3.92 17.68
CA GLN A 83 3.32 -4.89 17.83
C GLN A 83 3.87 -5.37 16.47
N LEU A 84 3.10 -5.22 15.38
CA LEU A 84 3.62 -5.45 14.03
C LEU A 84 4.70 -4.42 13.66
N GLY A 85 4.69 -3.23 14.27
CA GLY A 85 5.77 -2.26 14.15
C GLY A 85 7.09 -2.76 14.75
N GLU A 86 7.04 -3.43 15.91
CA GLU A 86 8.22 -4.09 16.50
C GLU A 86 8.74 -5.20 15.58
N ALA A 87 7.84 -5.98 14.96
CA ALA A 87 8.23 -7.00 13.99
C ALA A 87 8.95 -6.40 12.76
N VAL A 88 8.50 -5.24 12.28
CA VAL A 88 9.16 -4.53 11.18
C VAL A 88 10.59 -4.12 11.55
N LEU A 89 10.80 -3.54 12.75
CA LEU A 89 12.14 -3.15 13.21
C LEU A 89 13.11 -4.34 13.25
N LEU A 90 12.63 -5.52 13.66
CA LEU A 90 13.44 -6.75 13.66
C LEU A 90 13.78 -7.19 12.23
N ILE A 91 12.84 -7.05 11.28
CA ILE A 91 13.08 -7.40 9.88
C ILE A 91 14.04 -6.40 9.22
N GLU A 92 13.95 -5.10 9.51
CA GLU A 92 14.91 -4.08 9.03
C GLU A 92 16.33 -4.37 9.57
N LYS A 93 16.44 -4.80 10.84
CA LYS A 93 17.72 -5.26 11.39
C LYS A 93 18.25 -6.49 10.65
N ALA A 94 17.39 -7.45 10.35
CA ALA A 94 17.75 -8.64 9.58
C ALA A 94 18.19 -8.28 8.14
N SER A 95 17.51 -7.34 7.48
CA SER A 95 17.86 -6.93 6.11
C SER A 95 19.25 -6.28 6.05
N MET A 96 19.60 -5.44 7.02
CA MET A 96 20.96 -4.87 7.12
C MET A 96 22.02 -5.98 7.26
N MET A 97 21.76 -6.98 8.11
CA MET A 97 22.67 -8.12 8.28
C MET A 97 22.77 -9.00 7.02
N PHE A 98 21.67 -9.18 6.26
CA PHE A 98 21.72 -9.90 4.99
C PHE A 98 22.53 -9.16 3.93
N ILE A 99 22.47 -7.83 3.89
CA ILE A 99 23.30 -7.00 3.00
C ILE A 99 24.77 -7.11 3.40
N GLU A 100 25.10 -6.94 4.69
CA GLU A 100 26.47 -7.08 5.20
C GLU A 100 27.07 -8.47 4.95
N ASN A 101 26.22 -9.51 4.96
CA ASN A 101 26.63 -10.88 4.66
C ASN A 101 26.82 -11.14 3.16
N GLY A 102 26.50 -10.20 2.27
CA GLY A 102 26.58 -10.38 0.82
C GLY A 102 25.40 -11.17 0.23
N THR A 103 24.23 -11.11 0.87
CA THR A 103 22.98 -11.75 0.41
C THR A 103 21.84 -10.73 0.23
N PRO A 104 22.02 -9.69 -0.61
CA PRO A 104 21.08 -8.57 -0.78
C PRO A 104 19.68 -9.03 -1.23
N ASP A 105 19.60 -10.07 -2.06
CA ASP A 105 18.32 -10.69 -2.47
C ASP A 105 17.45 -11.11 -1.27
N THR A 106 18.08 -11.72 -0.25
CA THR A 106 17.36 -12.16 0.94
C THR A 106 16.88 -10.95 1.76
N ALA A 107 17.68 -9.87 1.78
CA ALA A 107 17.31 -8.61 2.42
C ALA A 107 16.08 -7.98 1.77
N ALA A 108 16.09 -7.85 0.44
CA ALA A 108 14.98 -7.27 -0.33
C ALA A 108 13.69 -8.09 -0.16
N MET A 109 13.79 -9.43 -0.21
CA MET A 109 12.63 -10.30 0.04
C MET A 109 12.10 -10.19 1.48
N ALA A 110 12.96 -10.01 2.47
CA ALA A 110 12.55 -9.81 3.86
C ALA A 110 11.76 -8.49 4.02
N LEU A 111 12.28 -7.41 3.43
CA LEU A 111 11.64 -6.09 3.40
C LEU A 111 10.29 -6.11 2.65
N ASP A 112 10.19 -6.80 1.51
CA ASP A 112 8.93 -6.96 0.78
C ASP A 112 7.85 -7.66 1.64
N ARG A 113 8.24 -8.73 2.36
CA ARG A 113 7.32 -9.41 3.28
C ARG A 113 6.91 -8.51 4.46
N ALA A 114 7.81 -7.67 4.96
CA ALA A 114 7.51 -6.72 6.03
C ALA A 114 6.56 -5.61 5.56
N GLY A 115 6.77 -5.07 4.36
CA GLY A 115 5.89 -4.08 3.74
C GLY A 115 4.46 -4.60 3.66
N LYS A 116 4.28 -5.81 3.11
CA LYS A 116 2.98 -6.46 2.97
C LYS A 116 2.27 -6.68 4.30
N LEU A 117 3.02 -6.98 5.36
CA LEU A 117 2.48 -7.20 6.70
C LEU A 117 1.86 -5.92 7.29
N ILE A 118 2.48 -4.76 7.01
CA ILE A 118 2.11 -3.49 7.65
C ILE A 118 1.25 -2.59 6.77
N GLU A 119 0.94 -2.96 5.52
CA GLU A 119 0.10 -2.19 4.61
C GLU A 119 -1.24 -1.73 5.22
N ASN A 120 -1.92 -2.60 5.97
CA ASN A 120 -3.21 -2.30 6.60
C ASN A 120 -3.08 -1.61 7.97
N VAL A 121 -1.86 -1.39 8.45
CA VAL A 121 -1.57 -0.82 9.77
C VAL A 121 -0.93 0.56 9.63
N ASN A 122 0.10 0.67 8.80
CA ASN A 122 0.84 1.88 8.54
C ASN A 122 1.31 1.91 7.08
N LEU A 123 0.54 2.62 6.25
CA LEU A 123 0.83 2.79 4.82
C LEU A 123 2.18 3.47 4.58
N ASN A 124 2.54 4.48 5.37
CA ASN A 124 3.78 5.22 5.18
C ASN A 124 4.99 4.32 5.42
N LYS A 125 4.96 3.50 6.48
CA LYS A 125 6.05 2.56 6.75
C LYS A 125 6.14 1.47 5.67
N ALA A 126 5.00 1.00 5.15
CA ALA A 126 5.00 0.05 4.03
C ALA A 126 5.64 0.64 2.77
N VAL A 127 5.38 1.91 2.46
CA VAL A 127 6.04 2.63 1.36
C VAL A 127 7.55 2.67 1.55
N GLU A 128 8.03 3.06 2.74
CA GLU A 128 9.48 3.09 3.04
C GLU A 128 10.14 1.73 2.83
N LEU A 129 9.52 0.66 3.33
CA LEU A 129 10.06 -0.71 3.21
C LEU A 129 10.13 -1.17 1.75
N TYR A 130 9.10 -0.90 0.95
CA TYR A 130 9.13 -1.24 -0.47
C TYR A 130 10.13 -0.38 -1.26
N GLN A 131 10.32 0.89 -0.89
CA GLN A 131 11.37 1.74 -1.49
C GLN A 131 12.78 1.23 -1.16
N GLN A 132 13.02 0.84 0.10
CA GLN A 132 14.29 0.22 0.51
C GLN A 132 14.54 -1.08 -0.27
N ALA A 133 13.54 -1.96 -0.36
CA ALA A 133 13.64 -3.20 -1.11
C ALA A 133 13.87 -2.96 -2.62
N ALA A 134 13.22 -1.97 -3.21
CA ALA A 134 13.43 -1.57 -4.60
C ALA A 134 14.86 -1.06 -4.83
N SER A 135 15.40 -0.27 -3.91
CA SER A 135 16.78 0.24 -3.97
C SER A 135 17.81 -0.89 -3.86
N VAL A 136 17.57 -1.91 -3.02
CA VAL A 136 18.45 -3.09 -2.96
C VAL A 136 18.51 -3.79 -4.32
N PHE A 137 17.37 -4.02 -4.98
CA PHE A 137 17.37 -4.63 -6.32
C PHE A 137 17.94 -3.72 -7.40
N GLU A 138 17.75 -2.40 -7.29
CA GLU A 138 18.31 -1.43 -8.24
C GLU A 138 19.84 -1.42 -8.18
N ASN A 139 20.43 -1.47 -6.97
CA ASN A 139 21.88 -1.53 -6.78
C ASN A 139 22.52 -2.82 -7.33
N GLU A 140 21.76 -3.91 -7.37
CA GLU A 140 22.17 -5.20 -7.94
C GLU A 140 21.80 -5.32 -9.44
N GLU A 141 21.43 -4.22 -10.10
CA GLU A 141 21.01 -4.15 -11.51
C GLU A 141 19.81 -5.05 -11.87
N ARG A 142 19.02 -5.43 -10.86
CA ARG A 142 17.81 -6.27 -10.99
C ARG A 142 16.58 -5.42 -11.28
N LEU A 143 16.57 -4.75 -12.43
CA LEU A 143 15.57 -3.75 -12.79
C LEU A 143 14.12 -4.27 -12.77
N ARG A 144 13.88 -5.52 -13.20
CA ARG A 144 12.53 -6.12 -13.20
C ARG A 144 11.95 -6.27 -11.79
N GLN A 145 12.77 -6.69 -10.84
CA GLN A 145 12.36 -6.84 -9.44
C GLN A 145 12.19 -5.47 -8.77
N SER A 146 13.09 -4.53 -9.06
CA SER A 146 13.00 -3.17 -8.52
C SER A 146 11.73 -2.44 -8.98
N VAL A 147 11.40 -2.50 -10.28
CA VAL A 147 10.20 -1.82 -10.82
C VAL A 147 8.90 -2.45 -10.31
N GLU A 148 8.87 -3.77 -10.04
CA GLU A 148 7.70 -4.42 -9.43
C GLU A 148 7.41 -3.86 -8.02
N LEU A 149 8.46 -3.63 -7.23
CA LEU A 149 8.33 -3.03 -5.90
C LEU A 149 7.95 -1.55 -5.97
N LEU A 150 8.51 -0.79 -6.90
CA LEU A 150 8.05 0.58 -7.16
C LEU A 150 6.57 0.62 -7.56
N GLY A 151 6.10 -0.38 -8.32
CA GLY A 151 4.68 -0.55 -8.62
C GLY A 151 3.81 -0.69 -7.36
N LYS A 152 4.29 -1.37 -6.31
CA LYS A 152 3.63 -1.39 -4.99
C LYS A 152 3.66 0.01 -4.35
N VAL A 153 4.82 0.67 -4.35
CA VAL A 153 4.99 2.04 -3.81
C VAL A 153 4.00 3.02 -4.42
N SER A 154 3.91 3.11 -5.76
CA SER A 154 3.01 4.05 -6.43
C SER A 154 1.54 3.81 -6.10
N ARG A 155 1.11 2.55 -6.05
CA ARG A 155 -0.26 2.18 -5.64
C ARG A 155 -0.55 2.60 -4.20
N LEU A 156 0.39 2.38 -3.28
CA LEU A 156 0.26 2.81 -1.89
C LEU A 156 0.21 4.34 -1.74
N LEU A 157 1.01 5.07 -2.52
CA LEU A 157 1.02 6.54 -2.53
C LEU A 157 -0.32 7.09 -3.05
N VAL A 158 -0.89 6.49 -4.10
CA VAL A 158 -2.24 6.82 -4.57
C VAL A 158 -3.29 6.52 -3.51
N ARG A 159 -3.23 5.32 -2.89
CA ARG A 159 -4.14 4.91 -1.81
C ARG A 159 -4.12 5.86 -0.62
N SER A 160 -2.95 6.40 -0.28
CA SER A 160 -2.75 7.37 0.80
C SER A 160 -2.97 8.84 0.39
N ARG A 161 -3.42 9.08 -0.86
CA ARG A 161 -3.65 10.43 -1.43
C ARG A 161 -2.40 11.32 -1.47
N ARG A 162 -1.20 10.75 -1.42
CA ARG A 162 0.09 11.44 -1.60
C ARG A 162 0.43 11.56 -3.08
N LEU A 163 -0.38 12.33 -3.81
CA LEU A 163 -0.38 12.36 -5.27
C LEU A 163 0.90 12.95 -5.88
N ASP A 164 1.54 13.90 -5.21
CA ASP A 164 2.82 14.47 -5.66
C ASP A 164 3.92 13.39 -5.72
N GLU A 165 4.05 12.62 -4.65
CA GLU A 165 5.02 11.52 -4.58
C GLU A 165 4.64 10.36 -5.50
N ALA A 166 3.34 10.08 -5.66
CA ALA A 166 2.86 9.09 -6.61
C ALA A 166 3.27 9.44 -8.05
N ALA A 167 3.17 10.71 -8.44
CA ALA A 167 3.57 11.17 -9.78
C ALA A 167 5.07 10.94 -10.04
N VAL A 168 5.93 11.23 -9.06
CA VAL A 168 7.37 10.98 -9.14
C VAL A 168 7.67 9.48 -9.24
N SER A 169 7.02 8.67 -8.39
CA SER A 169 7.20 7.21 -8.37
C SER A 169 6.75 6.57 -9.69
N LEU A 170 5.62 6.98 -10.25
CA LEU A 170 5.12 6.51 -11.54
C LEU A 170 6.02 6.91 -12.72
N LEU A 171 6.62 8.10 -12.66
CA LEU A 171 7.59 8.51 -13.68
C LEU A 171 8.85 7.62 -13.63
N LYS A 172 9.36 7.32 -12.43
CA LYS A 172 10.48 6.39 -12.25
C LYS A 172 10.11 5.00 -12.80
N GLU A 173 8.93 4.47 -12.48
CA GLU A 173 8.44 3.20 -13.04
C GLU A 173 8.38 3.21 -14.57
N LYS A 174 7.80 4.26 -15.17
CA LYS A 174 7.67 4.39 -16.63
C LYS A 174 9.04 4.36 -17.30
N ASN A 175 10.01 5.08 -16.75
CA ASN A 175 11.37 5.11 -17.29
C ASN A 175 12.06 3.75 -17.18
N MET A 176 11.93 3.05 -16.07
CA MET A 176 12.47 1.70 -15.91
C MET A 176 11.81 0.68 -16.85
N TYR A 177 10.49 0.74 -17.03
CA TYR A 177 9.83 -0.14 -18.02
C TYR A 177 10.22 0.18 -19.46
N LYS A 178 10.50 1.46 -19.77
CA LYS A 178 11.03 1.87 -21.06
C LYS A 178 12.42 1.31 -21.30
N GLU A 179 13.29 1.31 -20.28
CA GLU A 179 14.63 0.72 -20.34
C GLU A 179 14.59 -0.81 -20.52
N ILE A 180 13.64 -1.48 -19.87
CA ILE A 180 13.40 -2.94 -20.03
C ILE A 180 12.66 -3.26 -21.36
N GLU A 181 12.33 -2.24 -22.16
CA GLU A 181 11.56 -2.34 -23.41
C GLU A 181 10.17 -2.98 -23.26
N ASN A 182 9.58 -2.87 -22.06
CA ASN A 182 8.21 -3.30 -21.80
C ASN A 182 7.23 -2.15 -22.11
N TYR A 183 7.09 -1.85 -23.40
CA TYR A 183 6.28 -0.74 -23.90
C TYR A 183 4.79 -0.83 -23.53
N PRO A 184 4.10 -2.00 -23.62
CA PRO A 184 2.69 -2.09 -23.23
C PRO A 184 2.45 -1.66 -21.77
N THR A 185 3.39 -1.97 -20.87
CA THR A 185 3.29 -1.54 -19.47
C THR A 185 3.51 -0.04 -19.32
N CYS A 186 4.39 0.57 -20.14
CA CYS A 186 4.58 2.03 -20.17
C CYS A 186 3.27 2.78 -20.51
N PHE A 187 2.43 2.21 -21.38
CA PHE A 187 1.14 2.81 -21.74
C PHE A 187 0.22 2.85 -20.52
N LYS A 188 0.14 1.73 -19.78
CA LYS A 188 -0.60 1.65 -18.50
C LYS A 188 -0.05 2.62 -17.45
N LYS A 189 1.26 2.82 -17.38
CA LYS A 189 1.85 3.83 -16.48
C LYS A 189 1.51 5.26 -16.91
N THR A 190 1.40 5.53 -18.21
CA THR A 190 0.92 6.83 -18.71
C THR A 190 -0.51 7.11 -18.27
N ILE A 191 -1.40 6.10 -18.34
CA ILE A 191 -2.76 6.21 -17.81
C ILE A 191 -2.74 6.57 -16.31
N ALA A 192 -1.96 5.85 -15.51
CA ALA A 192 -1.85 6.12 -14.08
C ALA A 192 -1.31 7.54 -13.81
N GLN A 193 -0.32 8.01 -14.58
CA GLN A 193 0.21 9.38 -14.47
C GLN A 193 -0.88 10.42 -14.76
N VAL A 194 -1.61 10.29 -15.87
CA VAL A 194 -2.69 11.22 -16.23
C VAL A 194 -3.74 11.26 -15.14
N LEU A 195 -4.21 10.11 -14.64
CA LEU A 195 -5.17 10.06 -13.53
C LEU A 195 -4.66 10.79 -12.28
N VAL A 196 -3.39 10.59 -11.91
CA VAL A 196 -2.80 11.28 -10.76
C VAL A 196 -2.73 12.79 -10.99
N GLN A 197 -2.33 13.24 -12.19
CA GLN A 197 -2.24 14.68 -12.50
C GLN A 197 -3.60 15.37 -12.56
N LEU A 198 -4.61 14.73 -13.15
CA LEU A 198 -5.97 15.27 -13.18
C LEU A 198 -6.57 15.37 -11.77
N HIS A 199 -6.29 14.41 -10.87
CA HIS A 199 -6.68 14.52 -9.46
C HIS A 199 -5.94 15.63 -8.69
N ARG A 200 -4.76 16.05 -9.16
CA ARG A 200 -4.06 17.24 -8.67
C ARG A 200 -4.62 18.55 -9.27
N ASN A 201 -5.60 18.46 -10.16
CA ASN A 201 -6.10 19.56 -11.00
C ASN A 201 -5.00 20.22 -11.85
N ASP A 202 -3.98 19.45 -12.23
CA ASP A 202 -2.86 19.90 -13.06
C ASP A 202 -3.02 19.33 -14.48
N TYR A 203 -3.92 19.95 -15.24
CA TYR A 203 -4.20 19.55 -16.63
C TYR A 203 -2.95 19.63 -17.51
N VAL A 204 -2.14 20.67 -17.34
CA VAL A 204 -0.92 20.88 -18.13
C VAL A 204 0.08 19.75 -17.90
N ALA A 205 0.26 19.30 -16.66
CA ALA A 205 1.09 18.13 -16.37
C ALA A 205 0.48 16.83 -16.92
N ALA A 206 -0.84 16.68 -16.89
CA ALA A 206 -1.53 15.52 -17.46
C ALA A 206 -1.31 15.42 -18.98
N ASP A 207 -1.57 16.50 -19.72
CA ASP A 207 -1.37 16.58 -21.16
C ASP A 207 0.11 16.37 -21.53
N LYS A 208 1.03 16.95 -20.76
CA LYS A 208 2.46 16.69 -20.93
C LYS A 208 2.82 15.20 -20.80
N CYS A 209 2.21 14.47 -19.87
CA CYS A 209 2.47 13.02 -19.72
C CYS A 209 2.10 12.23 -20.98
N VAL A 210 0.98 12.56 -21.62
CA VAL A 210 0.55 11.93 -22.88
C VAL A 210 1.52 12.30 -24.00
N ARG A 211 1.84 13.59 -24.12
CA ARG A 211 2.72 14.10 -25.18
C ARG A 211 4.11 13.46 -25.17
N GLU A 212 4.72 13.33 -23.99
CA GLU A 212 6.01 12.66 -23.84
C GLU A 212 5.94 11.17 -24.22
N SER A 213 4.78 10.53 -23.99
CA SER A 213 4.57 9.11 -24.29
C SER A 213 4.41 8.81 -25.78
N TYR A 214 4.14 9.78 -26.66
CA TYR A 214 4.19 9.56 -28.12
C TYR A 214 5.56 9.11 -28.64
N SER A 215 6.64 9.43 -27.90
CA SER A 215 7.98 8.95 -28.21
C SER A 215 8.20 7.45 -27.91
N ILE A 216 7.25 6.80 -27.23
CA ILE A 216 7.33 5.39 -26.86
C ILE A 216 6.81 4.54 -28.02
N PRO A 217 7.59 3.53 -28.49
CA PRO A 217 7.17 2.65 -29.59
C PRO A 217 5.79 2.05 -29.36
N GLY A 218 4.89 2.22 -30.33
CA GLY A 218 3.54 1.65 -30.32
C GLY A 218 2.48 2.47 -29.57
N PHE A 219 2.83 3.56 -28.87
CA PHE A 219 1.85 4.34 -28.10
C PHE A 219 0.84 5.07 -29.01
N ASN A 220 1.30 5.75 -30.06
CA ASN A 220 0.45 6.61 -30.91
C ASN A 220 -0.76 5.89 -31.55
N GLY A 221 -0.64 4.59 -31.83
CA GLY A 221 -1.72 3.78 -32.41
C GLY A 221 -2.45 2.89 -31.40
N SER A 222 -2.17 3.06 -30.11
CA SER A 222 -2.75 2.22 -29.06
C SER A 222 -4.12 2.72 -28.61
N GLU A 223 -4.95 1.79 -28.14
CA GLU A 223 -6.22 2.13 -27.46
C GLU A 223 -5.98 3.01 -26.23
N ASP A 224 -4.81 2.87 -25.57
CA ASP A 224 -4.42 3.68 -24.43
C ASP A 224 -4.27 5.16 -24.80
N ALA A 225 -3.63 5.47 -25.93
CA ALA A 225 -3.47 6.87 -26.38
C ALA A 225 -4.81 7.50 -26.74
N ILE A 226 -5.64 6.79 -27.53
CA ILE A 226 -6.97 7.26 -27.92
C ILE A 226 -7.83 7.54 -26.68
N ALA A 227 -7.84 6.64 -25.71
CA ALA A 227 -8.63 6.82 -24.50
C ALA A 227 -8.11 7.98 -23.63
N LEU A 228 -6.81 8.24 -23.63
CA LEU A 228 -6.22 9.37 -22.90
C LEU A 228 -6.49 10.71 -23.57
N GLU A 229 -6.43 10.78 -24.90
CA GLU A 229 -6.80 11.98 -25.67
C GLU A 229 -8.26 12.35 -25.41
N GLN A 230 -9.17 11.38 -25.53
CA GLN A 230 -10.60 11.59 -25.23
C GLN A 230 -10.85 11.97 -23.76
N LEU A 231 -10.04 11.44 -22.83
CA LEU A 231 -10.15 11.78 -21.41
C LEU A 231 -9.73 13.23 -21.14
N LEU A 232 -8.63 13.66 -21.77
CA LEU A 232 -8.14 15.03 -21.65
C LEU A 232 -9.11 16.03 -22.29
N GLU A 233 -9.60 15.73 -23.49
CA GLU A 233 -10.63 16.53 -24.17
C GLU A 233 -11.86 16.74 -23.30
N GLY A 234 -12.48 15.65 -22.81
CA GLY A 234 -13.65 15.75 -21.93
C GLY A 234 -13.37 16.47 -20.60
N PHE A 235 -12.13 16.41 -20.11
CA PHE A 235 -11.74 17.15 -18.90
C PHE A 235 -11.60 18.66 -19.16
N ASP A 236 -11.03 19.05 -20.30
CA ASP A 236 -10.87 20.45 -20.73
C ASP A 236 -12.22 21.10 -21.05
N GLU A 237 -13.10 20.36 -21.74
CA GLU A 237 -14.47 20.78 -22.07
C GLU A 237 -15.44 20.74 -20.88
N GLN A 238 -14.98 20.24 -19.72
CA GLN A 238 -15.79 20.05 -18.50
C GLN A 238 -16.99 19.11 -18.72
N ASP A 239 -16.88 18.15 -19.64
CA ASP A 239 -17.86 17.11 -19.86
C ASP A 239 -17.67 15.96 -18.86
N GLN A 240 -18.42 16.01 -17.77
CA GLN A 240 -18.42 14.96 -16.75
C GLN A 240 -18.94 13.62 -17.28
N ASP A 241 -19.85 13.60 -18.23
CA ASP A 241 -20.46 12.37 -18.75
C ASP A 241 -19.45 11.61 -19.64
N GLN A 242 -18.72 12.34 -20.49
CA GLN A 242 -17.61 11.79 -21.28
C GLN A 242 -16.50 11.24 -20.39
N VAL A 243 -16.01 12.02 -19.43
CA VAL A 243 -14.97 11.58 -18.48
C VAL A 243 -15.41 10.34 -17.72
N SER A 244 -16.67 10.31 -17.27
CA SER A 244 -17.23 9.16 -16.55
C SER A 244 -17.34 7.93 -17.43
N ALA A 245 -17.73 8.07 -18.70
CA ALA A 245 -17.82 6.96 -19.64
C ALA A 245 -16.44 6.31 -19.88
N ILE A 246 -15.42 7.15 -20.10
CA ILE A 246 -14.04 6.68 -20.34
C ILE A 246 -13.47 5.99 -19.09
N CYS A 247 -13.61 6.62 -17.92
CA CYS A 247 -13.17 6.04 -16.64
C CYS A 247 -13.91 4.73 -16.29
N ASN A 248 -15.08 4.49 -16.89
CA ASN A 248 -15.85 3.26 -16.75
C ASN A 248 -15.56 2.19 -17.81
N SER A 249 -14.70 2.48 -18.79
CA SER A 249 -14.32 1.52 -19.83
C SER A 249 -13.49 0.35 -19.24
N PRO A 250 -13.44 -0.81 -19.92
CA PRO A 250 -12.61 -1.94 -19.49
C PRO A 250 -11.14 -1.57 -19.31
N LEU A 251 -10.64 -0.65 -20.14
CA LEU A 251 -9.25 -0.20 -20.12
C LEU A 251 -8.85 0.45 -18.78
N PHE A 252 -9.76 1.21 -18.16
CA PHE A 252 -9.54 1.81 -16.83
C PHE A 252 -9.97 0.89 -15.68
N LYS A 253 -11.04 0.11 -15.85
CA LYS A 253 -11.55 -0.80 -14.80
C LYS A 253 -10.63 -1.97 -14.48
N TYR A 254 -9.86 -2.45 -15.47
CA TYR A 254 -8.90 -3.54 -15.28
C TYR A 254 -7.50 -3.07 -14.87
N MET A 255 -7.32 -1.77 -14.62
CA MET A 255 -6.11 -1.27 -13.95
C MET A 255 -6.03 -1.81 -12.52
N ASP A 256 -4.85 -1.71 -11.89
CA ASP A 256 -4.72 -1.99 -10.47
C ASP A 256 -5.78 -1.22 -9.66
N ASN A 257 -6.26 -1.87 -8.59
CA ASN A 257 -7.44 -1.43 -7.85
C ASN A 257 -7.39 0.04 -7.40
N ASP A 258 -6.22 0.52 -6.97
CA ASP A 258 -6.02 1.90 -6.52
C ASP A 258 -6.19 2.90 -7.67
N TYR A 259 -5.69 2.58 -8.88
CA TYR A 259 -5.86 3.43 -10.07
C TYR A 259 -7.29 3.34 -10.62
N ALA A 260 -7.91 2.17 -10.63
CA ALA A 260 -9.30 2.02 -11.06
C ALA A 260 -10.26 2.82 -10.15
N LYS A 261 -10.05 2.78 -8.84
CA LYS A 261 -10.79 3.64 -7.88
C LYS A 261 -10.50 5.12 -8.11
N LEU A 262 -9.25 5.47 -8.39
CA LEU A 262 -8.86 6.84 -8.70
C LEU A 262 -9.64 7.35 -9.93
N ALA A 263 -9.65 6.58 -11.02
CA ALA A 263 -10.40 6.88 -12.24
C ALA A 263 -11.90 7.10 -11.97
N LEU A 264 -12.56 6.16 -11.28
CA LEU A 264 -14.00 6.29 -10.96
C LEU A 264 -14.34 7.50 -10.08
N SER A 265 -13.39 7.97 -9.28
CA SER A 265 -13.54 9.15 -8.43
C SER A 265 -13.19 10.48 -9.11
N LEU A 266 -12.75 10.46 -10.37
CA LEU A 266 -12.35 11.67 -11.10
C LEU A 266 -13.56 12.58 -11.36
N ARG A 267 -13.37 13.88 -11.22
CA ARG A 267 -14.38 14.92 -11.46
C ARG A 267 -13.76 16.05 -12.27
N VAL A 268 -14.53 16.63 -13.18
CA VAL A 268 -14.10 17.79 -13.96
C VAL A 268 -14.10 19.07 -13.12
N PRO A 269 -13.15 19.99 -13.30
CA PRO A 269 -13.13 21.28 -12.61
C PRO A 269 -14.38 22.08 -13.00
N GLY A 270 -15.12 22.60 -12.02
CA GLY A 270 -16.36 23.36 -12.28
C GLY A 270 -17.64 22.53 -12.37
N GLY A 271 -17.54 21.19 -12.35
CA GLY A 271 -18.68 20.26 -12.25
C GLY A 271 -19.29 20.24 -10.84
N GLY A 272 -19.87 21.35 -10.42
CA GLY A 272 -20.68 21.42 -9.20
C GLY A 272 -21.78 20.36 -9.25
N VAL A 273 -22.01 19.70 -8.12
CA VAL A 273 -23.13 18.77 -7.90
C VAL A 273 -24.39 19.38 -8.53
N LYS A 274 -24.92 18.76 -9.60
CA LYS A 274 -26.26 19.08 -10.10
C LYS A 274 -27.20 18.93 -8.90
N LYS A 275 -27.63 20.04 -8.29
CA LYS A 275 -28.77 20.03 -7.36
C LYS A 275 -29.89 19.31 -8.10
N SER A 276 -30.40 18.23 -7.50
CA SER A 276 -31.57 17.52 -8.02
C SER A 276 -32.65 18.56 -8.35
N PRO A 277 -33.26 18.52 -9.55
CA PRO A 277 -34.33 19.43 -9.86
C PRO A 277 -35.46 19.16 -8.86
N ALA A 278 -35.77 20.19 -8.08
CA ALA A 278 -36.94 20.19 -7.21
C ALA A 278 -38.17 19.88 -8.08
N SER A 279 -38.97 18.92 -7.62
CA SER A 279 -40.25 18.54 -8.20
C SER A 279 -41.11 19.79 -8.43
N PRO A 280 -41.79 19.93 -9.59
CA PRO A 280 -42.73 21.03 -9.78
C PRO A 280 -43.91 20.86 -8.81
N GLN A 281 -44.03 21.77 -7.84
CA GLN A 281 -45.27 21.95 -7.09
C GLN A 281 -46.31 22.56 -8.04
N GLU A 282 -47.37 21.81 -8.31
CA GLU A 282 -48.58 22.30 -8.95
C GLU A 282 -49.18 23.45 -8.14
N ALA A 283 -49.35 24.59 -8.81
CA ALA A 283 -50.18 25.68 -8.33
C ALA A 283 -51.63 25.42 -8.75
N ALA A 284 -52.49 25.14 -7.77
CA ALA A 284 -53.93 25.37 -7.88
C ALA A 284 -54.42 25.95 -6.55
N GLY A 285 -54.60 27.27 -6.52
CA GLY A 285 -55.24 27.95 -5.41
C GLY A 285 -56.74 28.08 -5.65
N THR A 286 -57.55 27.96 -4.61
CA THR A 286 -58.60 28.96 -4.28
C THR A 286 -59.19 28.73 -2.88
N THR A 287 -59.11 29.78 -2.08
CA THR A 287 -60.12 30.32 -1.14
C THR A 287 -60.65 29.50 0.05
N GLY A 288 -60.49 30.05 1.26
CA GLY A 288 -61.54 30.01 2.28
C GLY A 288 -61.12 29.92 3.75
N LYS A 289 -61.07 31.09 4.41
CA LYS A 289 -61.43 31.37 5.83
C LYS A 289 -60.91 30.49 7.00
N ALA A 290 -60.13 31.18 7.85
CA ALA A 290 -60.37 31.47 9.29
C ALA A 290 -60.18 30.39 10.39
N ALA A 291 -59.65 30.90 11.53
CA ALA A 291 -59.65 30.39 12.92
C ALA A 291 -58.69 29.21 13.23
N SER A 292 -57.56 29.40 13.95
CA SER A 292 -57.34 29.73 15.37
C SER A 292 -57.48 28.53 16.34
N HIS A 293 -56.36 28.27 17.02
CA HIS A 293 -56.20 27.73 18.39
C HIS A 293 -56.73 26.33 18.78
N ALA A 294 -55.77 25.49 19.17
CA ALA A 294 -55.64 24.76 20.45
C ALA A 294 -56.78 23.87 20.98
N ALA A 295 -56.46 22.58 21.13
CA ALA A 295 -56.73 21.66 22.25
C ALA A 295 -56.12 20.31 21.81
N GLU A 296 -55.11 19.73 22.47
CA GLU A 296 -55.13 18.99 23.75
C GLU A 296 -56.19 17.88 23.83
N ASP A 297 -55.73 16.75 24.39
CA ASP A 297 -56.42 15.50 24.76
C ASP A 297 -56.75 14.53 23.61
N ASP A 298 -56.60 13.22 23.74
CA ASP A 298 -55.89 12.30 24.65
C ASP A 298 -55.97 10.93 23.92
N ASP A 299 -55.60 9.84 24.58
CA ASP A 299 -55.93 8.43 24.25
C ASP A 299 -54.93 7.71 23.33
N GLU A 300 -54.04 6.86 23.85
CA GLU A 300 -54.28 5.57 24.54
C GLU A 300 -53.90 4.38 23.62
N TYR A 301 -52.82 3.70 24.02
CA TYR A 301 -52.57 2.27 23.91
C TYR A 301 -52.66 1.54 22.54
N SER A 302 -51.52 1.00 22.11
CA SER A 302 -51.17 -0.43 22.36
C SER A 302 -50.50 -1.10 21.15
N SER A 303 -49.44 -1.86 21.47
CA SER A 303 -49.02 -3.12 20.83
C SER A 303 -48.62 -3.11 19.34
N GLY A 304 -47.63 -3.82 18.85
CA GLY A 304 -46.70 -4.83 19.35
C GLY A 304 -45.77 -5.12 18.16
N LEU A 305 -44.46 -5.19 18.36
CA LEU A 305 -43.73 -6.47 18.33
C LEU A 305 -44.40 -7.56 17.48
N CYS A 306 -43.95 -7.66 16.23
CA CYS A 306 -43.47 -8.88 15.58
C CYS A 306 -42.45 -8.48 14.52
#